data_AF-A0AA41RUZ5-F1
#
_entry.id   AF-A0AA41RUZ5-F1
#
_cell.length_a   1.000
_cell.length_b   1.000
_cell.length_c   1.000
_cell.angle_alpha   90.00
_cell.angle_beta   90.00
_cell.angle_gamma   90.00
#
_symmetry.space_group_name_H-M   'P 1'
#
loop_
_entity.id
_entity.type
_entity.pdbx_description
1 polymer ?
#
loop_
_entity_poly.entity_id
_entity_poly.type
_entity_poly.pdbx_seq_one_letter_code
_entity_poly.pdbx_strand_id
1 'polypeptide(L)'
;MLQREYEEFKIRVNGLVAKAVKIPDEGWVMQDGTPWPGNNTRDHPGMIQVFLGHSGGLDSDGNELPRLVYVSREKRPGFQHHKKAGAMNSLVRVSAVLTNGPYMLNLDCDHYINNSKALREAMCFMMDPNLGKTVCYVQFPQRFDGIDRNDRYANRNTVFFDINLRGLDGIQGPVYVGTGCVFNRTALYGYEPPIKPKHKKLGFLNSCCGGSRKKTSKSQKTSDKKKSSKHGDPTVPVFNLEDIEEGVEGSGFDDEKSLLMSQMTLEKRFGQSAVFVASTLMENGGVPHSATPEILLKEAIHVISCGYEDKSDWGAE
;
A
#
# COMPACT_ATOMS: atom_id res chain seq x y z
N MET A 1 -25.30 19.36 -24.38
CA MET A 1 -25.37 17.92 -24.68
C MET A 1 -25.05 17.10 -23.44
N LEU A 2 -23.84 17.26 -22.86
CA LEU A 2 -23.42 16.54 -21.64
C LEU A 2 -24.38 16.62 -20.44
N GLN A 3 -24.92 17.80 -20.11
CA GLN A 3 -25.87 17.93 -18.99
C GLN A 3 -27.13 17.09 -19.18
N ARG A 4 -27.64 17.00 -20.42
CA ARG A 4 -28.82 16.19 -20.72
C ARG A 4 -28.50 14.70 -20.57
N GLU A 5 -27.38 14.25 -21.12
CA GLU A 5 -26.93 12.85 -20.98
C GLU A 5 -26.69 12.47 -19.52
N TYR A 6 -26.15 13.41 -18.72
CA TYR A 6 -25.99 13.23 -17.28
C TYR A 6 -27.34 13.06 -16.56
N GLU A 7 -28.34 13.90 -16.85
CA GLU A 7 -29.67 13.75 -16.25
C GLU A 7 -30.35 12.45 -16.67
N GLU A 8 -30.21 12.04 -17.93
CA GLU A 8 -30.70 10.74 -18.41
C GLU A 8 -30.00 9.57 -17.69
N PHE A 9 -28.67 9.65 -17.50
CA PHE A 9 -27.91 8.70 -16.69
C PHE A 9 -28.40 8.63 -15.24
N LYS A 10 -28.60 9.79 -14.60
CA LYS A 10 -29.12 9.89 -13.23
C LYS A 10 -30.50 9.26 -13.09
N ILE A 11 -31.40 9.46 -14.06
CA ILE A 11 -32.72 8.82 -14.09
C ILE A 11 -32.57 7.28 -14.13
N ARG A 12 -31.69 6.75 -14.99
CA ARG A 12 -31.45 5.30 -15.06
C ARG A 12 -30.94 4.74 -13.73
N VAL A 13 -29.97 5.41 -13.10
CA VAL A 13 -29.44 5.00 -11.79
C VAL A 13 -30.53 5.03 -10.72
N ASN A 14 -31.35 6.08 -10.66
CA ASN A 14 -32.47 6.16 -9.72
C ASN A 14 -33.50 5.04 -9.94
N GLY A 15 -33.75 4.65 -11.19
CA GLY A 15 -34.59 3.50 -11.51
C GLY A 15 -34.05 2.19 -10.93
N LEU A 16 -32.73 1.97 -11.01
CA LEU A 16 -32.08 0.81 -10.40
C LEU A 16 -32.16 0.84 -8.87
N VAL A 17 -31.94 1.99 -8.25
CA VAL A 17 -32.06 2.16 -6.79
C VAL A 17 -33.49 1.86 -6.34
N ALA A 18 -34.50 2.39 -7.03
CA ALA A 18 -35.90 2.12 -6.71
C ALA A 18 -36.27 0.64 -6.87
N LYS A 19 -35.73 -0.03 -7.90
CA LYS A 19 -35.90 -1.47 -8.09
C LYS A 19 -35.24 -2.27 -6.96
N ALA A 20 -34.06 -1.85 -6.50
CA ALA A 20 -33.29 -2.54 -5.46
C ALA A 20 -33.96 -2.54 -4.07
N VAL A 21 -34.92 -1.65 -3.81
CA VAL A 21 -35.69 -1.61 -2.55
C VAL A 21 -36.54 -2.87 -2.36
N LYS A 22 -37.05 -3.45 -3.45
CA LYS A 22 -37.87 -4.66 -3.41
C LYS A 22 -37.00 -5.88 -3.67
N ILE A 23 -36.61 -6.56 -2.59
CA ILE A 23 -35.81 -7.78 -2.65
C ILE A 23 -36.70 -8.92 -3.16
N PRO A 24 -36.35 -9.62 -4.26
CA PRO A 24 -37.10 -10.78 -4.73
C PRO A 24 -37.00 -11.95 -3.76
N ASP A 25 -38.08 -12.72 -3.59
CA ASP A 25 -38.12 -13.88 -2.69
C ASP A 25 -37.13 -14.98 -3.09
N GLU A 26 -36.93 -15.18 -4.39
CA GLU A 26 -35.97 -16.15 -4.95
C GLU A 26 -34.53 -15.60 -5.03
N GLY A 27 -34.31 -14.36 -4.56
CA GLY A 27 -33.04 -13.66 -4.64
C GLY A 27 -32.82 -12.90 -5.95
N TRP A 28 -31.69 -12.20 -6.02
CA TRP A 28 -31.30 -11.44 -7.21
C TRP A 28 -30.82 -12.38 -8.32
N VAL A 29 -31.15 -12.01 -9.55
CA VAL A 29 -30.77 -12.71 -10.77
C VAL A 29 -30.07 -11.72 -11.70
N MET A 30 -28.98 -12.16 -12.32
CA MET A 30 -28.21 -11.40 -13.29
C MET A 30 -28.97 -11.25 -14.62
N GLN A 31 -28.48 -10.38 -15.51
CA GLN A 31 -29.14 -10.18 -16.82
C GLN A 31 -29.09 -11.43 -17.72
N ASP A 32 -28.10 -12.29 -17.54
CA ASP A 32 -27.96 -13.56 -18.27
C ASP A 32 -28.82 -14.71 -17.69
N GLY A 33 -29.64 -14.43 -16.67
CA GLY A 33 -30.51 -15.40 -16.02
C GLY A 33 -29.85 -16.23 -14.93
N THR A 34 -28.55 -16.03 -14.65
CA THR A 34 -27.88 -16.75 -13.55
C THR A 34 -28.19 -16.11 -12.19
N PRO A 35 -28.27 -16.90 -11.11
CA PRO A 35 -28.49 -16.36 -9.77
C PRO A 35 -27.29 -15.52 -9.32
N TRP A 36 -27.56 -14.38 -8.66
CA TRP A 36 -26.51 -13.52 -8.13
C TRP A 36 -25.68 -14.26 -7.05
N PRO A 37 -24.34 -14.39 -7.20
CA PRO A 37 -23.54 -15.16 -6.26
C PRO A 37 -23.52 -14.58 -4.85
N GLY A 38 -23.81 -13.28 -4.70
CA GLY A 38 -23.85 -12.57 -3.42
C GLY A 38 -25.23 -12.50 -2.75
N ASN A 39 -26.17 -13.39 -3.09
CA ASN A 39 -27.52 -13.40 -2.50
C ASN A 39 -27.49 -13.60 -0.98
N ASN A 40 -26.55 -14.39 -0.45
CA ASN A 40 -26.33 -14.51 0.99
C ASN A 40 -25.15 -13.64 1.43
N THR A 41 -25.43 -12.56 2.16
CA THR A 41 -24.42 -11.58 2.60
C THR A 41 -23.37 -12.13 3.60
N ARG A 42 -23.63 -13.31 4.19
CA ARG A 42 -22.75 -13.97 5.16
C ARG A 42 -22.01 -15.19 4.59
N ASP A 43 -22.44 -15.69 3.45
CA ASP A 43 -21.86 -16.85 2.78
C ASP A 43 -21.93 -16.65 1.26
N HIS A 44 -20.86 -16.12 0.69
CA HIS A 44 -20.77 -15.88 -0.74
C HIS A 44 -19.32 -15.98 -1.22
N PRO A 45 -19.09 -16.44 -2.47
CA PRO A 45 -17.75 -16.49 -3.04
C PRO A 45 -17.17 -15.08 -3.24
N GLY A 46 -15.86 -15.03 -3.42
CA GLY A 46 -15.18 -13.84 -3.93
C GLY A 46 -15.57 -13.59 -5.39
N MET A 47 -15.74 -12.33 -5.77
CA MET A 47 -16.12 -11.92 -7.12
C MET A 47 -15.21 -10.78 -7.58
N ILE A 48 -14.70 -10.88 -8.81
CA ILE A 48 -13.90 -9.83 -9.46
C ILE A 48 -14.48 -9.58 -10.84
N GLN A 49 -14.74 -8.32 -11.17
CA GLN A 49 -15.20 -7.91 -12.50
C GLN A 49 -14.34 -6.75 -13.00
N VAL A 50 -13.93 -6.81 -14.27
CA VAL A 50 -13.16 -5.76 -14.94
C VAL A 50 -14.05 -5.09 -15.98
N PHE A 51 -14.22 -3.76 -15.91
CA PHE A 51 -15.16 -3.03 -16.77
C PHE A 51 -14.50 -2.15 -17.84
N LEU A 52 -13.38 -1.47 -17.52
CA LEU A 52 -12.69 -0.53 -18.40
C LEU A 52 -11.22 -0.95 -18.61
N GLY A 53 -10.44 -0.17 -19.36
CA GLY A 53 -9.05 -0.47 -19.71
C GLY A 53 -8.94 -1.17 -21.06
N HIS A 54 -7.79 -1.78 -21.31
CA HIS A 54 -7.44 -2.42 -22.58
C HIS A 54 -8.51 -3.38 -23.13
N SER A 55 -9.21 -4.09 -22.23
CA SER A 55 -10.25 -5.05 -22.58
C SER A 55 -11.69 -4.50 -22.48
N GLY A 56 -11.87 -3.26 -22.03
CA GLY A 56 -13.16 -2.66 -21.67
C GLY A 56 -13.71 -1.61 -22.64
N GLY A 57 -13.02 -1.37 -23.76
CA GLY A 57 -13.42 -0.41 -24.79
C GLY A 57 -12.66 0.91 -24.74
N LEU A 58 -12.84 1.71 -25.79
CA LEU A 58 -12.21 3.02 -25.98
C LEU A 58 -13.26 4.14 -25.74
N ASP A 59 -12.79 5.35 -25.45
CA ASP A 59 -13.65 6.53 -25.43
C ASP A 59 -14.14 6.89 -26.86
N SER A 60 -14.97 7.94 -26.96
CA SER A 60 -15.50 8.41 -28.24
C SER A 60 -14.44 8.86 -29.25
N ASP A 61 -13.24 9.21 -28.76
CA ASP A 61 -12.12 9.69 -29.56
C ASP A 61 -11.11 8.56 -29.86
N GLY A 62 -11.37 7.34 -29.38
CA GLY A 62 -10.52 6.16 -29.57
C GLY A 62 -9.40 6.01 -28.54
N ASN A 63 -9.41 6.73 -27.43
CA ASN A 63 -8.41 6.60 -26.37
C ASN A 63 -8.81 5.55 -25.32
N GLU A 64 -7.82 4.91 -24.72
CA GLU A 64 -8.04 3.95 -23.64
C GLU A 64 -8.43 4.67 -22.34
N LEU A 65 -9.46 4.16 -21.65
CA LEU A 65 -9.87 4.63 -20.33
C LEU A 65 -9.17 3.86 -19.21
N PRO A 66 -8.93 4.47 -18.03
CA PRO A 66 -8.37 3.76 -16.89
C PRO A 66 -9.18 2.53 -16.49
N ARG A 67 -8.50 1.41 -16.20
CA ARG A 67 -9.13 0.17 -15.78
C ARG A 67 -9.90 0.34 -14.47
N LEU A 68 -11.17 -0.09 -14.48
CA LEU A 68 -12.01 -0.19 -13.27
C LEU A 68 -12.21 -1.66 -12.90
N VAL A 69 -11.77 -2.04 -11.70
CA VAL A 69 -11.90 -3.38 -11.15
C VAL A 69 -12.85 -3.36 -9.95
N TYR A 70 -13.97 -4.07 -10.06
CA TYR A 70 -14.87 -4.35 -8.95
C TYR A 70 -14.39 -5.60 -8.21
N VAL A 71 -14.31 -5.52 -6.87
CA VAL A 71 -13.89 -6.62 -6.00
C VAL A 71 -14.90 -6.78 -4.88
N SER A 72 -15.46 -7.98 -4.73
CA SER A 72 -16.19 -8.41 -3.55
C SER A 72 -15.44 -9.59 -2.93
N ARG A 73 -15.05 -9.46 -1.66
CA ARG A 73 -14.32 -10.50 -0.94
C ARG A 73 -15.18 -11.74 -0.70
N GLU A 74 -14.54 -12.89 -0.55
CA GLU A 74 -15.25 -14.08 -0.07
C GLU A 74 -15.66 -13.86 1.40
N LYS A 75 -16.85 -14.36 1.76
CA LYS A 75 -17.30 -14.43 3.15
C LYS A 75 -17.87 -15.80 3.42
N ARG A 76 -17.54 -16.34 4.59
CA ARG A 76 -18.05 -17.61 5.10
C ARG A 76 -18.44 -17.47 6.57
N PRO A 77 -19.48 -18.18 7.03
CA PRO A 77 -19.81 -18.24 8.45
C PRO A 77 -18.59 -18.73 9.26
N GLY A 78 -18.32 -18.08 10.39
CA GLY A 78 -17.19 -18.41 11.27
C GLY A 78 -15.88 -17.69 10.97
N PHE A 79 -15.77 -16.98 9.84
CA PHE A 79 -14.59 -16.18 9.51
C PHE A 79 -14.78 -14.71 9.89
N GLN A 80 -13.79 -14.14 10.58
CA GLN A 80 -13.79 -12.72 10.92
C GLN A 80 -13.32 -11.90 9.71
N HIS A 81 -14.07 -10.87 9.33
CA HIS A 81 -13.82 -10.15 8.07
C HIS A 81 -13.30 -8.71 8.23
N HIS A 82 -13.09 -8.25 9.48
CA HIS A 82 -12.44 -6.99 9.83
C HIS A 82 -12.97 -5.71 9.14
N LYS A 83 -14.27 -5.68 8.78
CA LYS A 83 -14.97 -4.52 8.18
C LYS A 83 -14.12 -3.81 7.10
N LYS A 84 -13.77 -2.52 7.32
CA LYS A 84 -13.00 -1.67 6.40
C LYS A 84 -11.54 -2.11 6.29
N ALA A 85 -10.90 -2.47 7.39
CA ALA A 85 -9.49 -2.89 7.39
C ALA A 85 -9.27 -4.12 6.51
N GLY A 86 -10.09 -5.17 6.70
CA GLY A 86 -10.02 -6.35 5.84
C GLY A 86 -10.34 -6.06 4.37
N ALA A 87 -11.24 -5.11 4.08
CA ALA A 87 -11.52 -4.71 2.70
C ALA A 87 -10.31 -4.02 2.05
N MET A 88 -9.67 -3.09 2.76
CA MET A 88 -8.48 -2.39 2.28
C MET A 88 -7.30 -3.34 2.10
N ASN A 89 -7.05 -4.25 3.05
CA ASN A 89 -5.97 -5.24 2.96
C ASN A 89 -6.14 -6.16 1.75
N SER A 90 -7.37 -6.65 1.50
CA SER A 90 -7.65 -7.44 0.30
C SER A 90 -7.46 -6.64 -0.99
N LEU A 91 -7.82 -5.35 -1.01
CA LEU A 91 -7.58 -4.48 -2.18
C LEU A 91 -6.08 -4.27 -2.43
N VAL A 92 -5.26 -4.17 -1.38
CA VAL A 92 -3.79 -4.10 -1.51
C VAL A 92 -3.25 -5.35 -2.22
N ARG A 93 -3.67 -6.54 -1.78
CA ARG A 93 -3.26 -7.82 -2.38
C ARG A 93 -3.73 -7.98 -3.83
N VAL A 94 -5.01 -7.74 -4.10
CA VAL A 94 -5.56 -7.83 -5.47
C VAL A 94 -4.87 -6.85 -6.41
N SER A 95 -4.66 -5.61 -5.96
CA SER A 95 -4.01 -4.58 -6.76
C SER A 95 -2.58 -5.00 -7.12
N ALA A 96 -1.85 -5.63 -6.19
CA ALA A 96 -0.51 -6.16 -6.40
C ALA A 96 -0.47 -7.25 -7.47
N VAL A 97 -1.46 -8.15 -7.48
CA VAL A 97 -1.56 -9.21 -8.48
C VAL A 97 -1.95 -8.65 -9.86
N LEU A 98 -2.93 -7.74 -9.93
CA LEU A 98 -3.50 -7.33 -11.22
C LEU A 98 -2.71 -6.24 -11.96
N THR A 99 -2.05 -5.34 -11.23
CA THR A 99 -1.42 -4.13 -11.81
C THR A 99 -0.12 -3.72 -11.13
N ASN A 100 0.02 -4.04 -9.84
CA ASN A 100 1.18 -3.74 -9.00
C ASN A 100 1.67 -2.29 -9.07
N GLY A 101 0.75 -1.32 -8.99
CA GLY A 101 1.12 0.10 -8.98
C GLY A 101 1.86 0.47 -7.68
N PRO A 102 3.00 1.19 -7.73
CA PRO A 102 3.85 1.47 -6.56
C PRO A 102 3.21 2.42 -5.54
N TYR A 103 2.23 3.22 -5.98
CA TYR A 103 1.51 4.15 -5.12
C TYR A 103 0.02 3.82 -5.08
N MET A 104 -0.61 4.00 -3.93
CA MET A 104 -2.01 3.67 -3.69
C MET A 104 -2.75 4.83 -3.04
N LEU A 105 -3.77 5.37 -3.71
CA LEU A 105 -4.67 6.36 -3.11
C LEU A 105 -5.86 5.64 -2.46
N ASN A 106 -6.17 5.99 -1.20
CA ASN A 106 -7.42 5.58 -0.57
C ASN A 106 -8.44 6.74 -0.55
N LEU A 107 -9.70 6.43 -0.83
CA LEU A 107 -10.81 7.39 -0.78
C LEU A 107 -12.07 6.73 -0.22
N ASP A 108 -12.80 7.48 0.61
CA ASP A 108 -14.13 7.12 1.08
C ASP A 108 -15.22 7.56 0.09
N CYS A 109 -16.38 6.90 0.14
CA CYS A 109 -17.45 7.09 -0.86
C CYS A 109 -18.15 8.45 -0.80
N ASP A 110 -17.97 9.19 0.29
CA ASP A 110 -18.45 10.55 0.50
C ASP A 110 -17.39 11.61 0.12
N HIS A 111 -16.21 11.20 -0.34
CA HIS A 111 -15.14 12.07 -0.80
C HIS A 111 -14.88 11.89 -2.30
N TYR A 112 -14.61 13.00 -2.99
CA TYR A 112 -14.24 12.99 -4.40
C TYR A 112 -13.01 13.87 -4.66
N ILE A 113 -12.32 13.62 -5.76
CA ILE A 113 -11.17 14.42 -6.19
C ILE A 113 -11.69 15.72 -6.80
N ASN A 114 -11.48 16.84 -6.11
CA ASN A 114 -11.95 18.16 -6.55
C ASN A 114 -11.01 18.84 -7.57
N ASN A 115 -9.75 18.40 -7.65
CA ASN A 115 -8.73 18.95 -8.53
C ASN A 115 -7.98 17.81 -9.23
N SER A 116 -8.02 17.78 -10.57
CA SER A 116 -7.35 16.76 -11.37
C SER A 116 -5.82 16.76 -11.23
N LYS A 117 -5.23 17.82 -10.64
CA LYS A 117 -3.79 17.90 -10.35
C LYS A 117 -3.38 17.25 -9.03
N ALA A 118 -4.31 16.87 -8.15
CA ALA A 118 -4.00 16.35 -6.81
C ALA A 118 -3.05 15.14 -6.85
N LEU A 119 -3.28 14.19 -7.76
CA LEU A 119 -2.38 13.04 -7.93
C LEU A 119 -0.98 13.47 -8.38
N ARG A 120 -0.88 14.46 -9.27
CA ARG A 120 0.41 15.00 -9.73
C ARG A 120 1.16 15.70 -8.61
N GLU A 121 0.45 16.44 -7.76
CA GLU A 121 1.01 17.08 -6.57
C GLU A 121 1.54 16.07 -5.57
N ALA A 122 0.83 14.95 -5.34
CA ALA A 122 1.36 13.87 -4.50
C ALA A 122 2.66 13.29 -5.07
N MET A 123 2.73 13.12 -6.39
CA MET A 123 3.94 12.61 -7.05
C MET A 123 5.14 13.55 -6.90
N CYS A 124 4.94 14.87 -6.74
CA CYS A 124 6.05 15.80 -6.48
C CYS A 124 6.80 15.44 -5.18
N PHE A 125 6.11 14.93 -4.15
CA PHE A 125 6.75 14.48 -2.91
C PHE A 125 7.29 13.06 -3.02
N MET A 126 6.50 12.15 -3.60
CA MET A 126 6.85 10.72 -3.71
C MET A 126 8.03 10.45 -4.65
N MET A 127 8.17 11.27 -5.70
CA MET A 127 9.22 11.13 -6.71
C MET A 127 10.37 12.12 -6.51
N ASP A 128 10.41 12.87 -5.40
CA ASP A 128 11.53 13.75 -5.09
C ASP A 128 12.81 12.89 -4.90
N PRO A 129 13.92 13.17 -5.59
CA PRO A 129 15.14 12.35 -5.48
C PRO A 129 15.75 12.31 -4.07
N ASN A 130 15.49 13.33 -3.25
CA ASN A 130 16.05 13.48 -1.90
C ASN A 130 15.08 12.99 -0.82
N LEU A 131 13.79 13.26 -0.99
CA LEU A 131 12.75 12.95 0.01
C LEU A 131 11.98 11.67 -0.30
N GLY A 132 11.68 11.41 -1.58
CA GLY A 132 10.72 10.40 -2.02
C GLY A 132 10.98 9.00 -1.48
N LYS A 133 12.25 8.59 -1.40
CA LYS A 133 12.66 7.28 -0.84
C LYS A 133 12.28 7.11 0.64
N THR A 134 12.09 8.22 1.37
CA THR A 134 11.74 8.21 2.79
C THR A 134 10.28 8.58 3.06
N VAL A 135 9.50 8.92 2.03
CA VAL A 135 8.08 9.25 2.17
C VAL A 135 7.28 7.96 2.18
N CYS A 136 6.57 7.71 3.27
CA CYS A 136 5.65 6.58 3.39
C CYS A 136 4.27 6.89 2.80
N TYR A 137 3.77 8.11 3.00
CA TYR A 137 2.52 8.58 2.41
C TYR A 137 2.44 10.10 2.32
N VAL A 138 1.52 10.59 1.48
CA VAL A 138 1.12 12.00 1.38
C VAL A 138 -0.35 12.12 1.78
N GLN A 139 -0.63 12.81 2.88
CA GLN A 139 -1.98 13.02 3.39
C GLN A 139 -2.55 14.36 2.89
N PHE A 140 -3.67 14.32 2.20
CA PHE A 140 -4.41 15.53 1.81
C PHE A 140 -5.36 15.98 2.94
N PRO A 141 -5.55 17.29 3.14
CA PRO A 141 -6.54 17.80 4.09
C PRO A 141 -7.96 17.51 3.58
N GLN A 142 -8.84 17.03 4.46
CA GLN A 142 -10.25 16.82 4.12
C GLN A 142 -11.01 18.14 4.19
N ARG A 143 -11.86 18.39 3.22
CA ARG A 143 -12.74 19.57 3.15
C ARG A 143 -14.16 19.12 2.88
N PHE A 144 -15.10 19.70 3.62
CA PHE A 144 -16.52 19.37 3.53
C PHE A 144 -17.29 20.52 2.90
N ASP A 145 -18.19 20.18 1.98
CA ASP A 145 -19.10 21.12 1.34
C ASP A 145 -20.39 21.29 2.14
N GLY A 146 -21.18 22.32 1.80
CA GLY A 146 -22.51 22.53 2.40
C GLY A 146 -22.48 23.02 3.85
N ILE A 147 -21.37 23.59 4.31
CA ILE A 147 -21.23 24.11 5.68
C ILE A 147 -21.93 25.46 5.80
N ASP A 148 -22.81 25.59 6.81
CA ASP A 148 -23.48 26.85 7.13
C ASP A 148 -22.49 27.98 7.40
N ARG A 149 -22.89 29.21 7.09
CA ARG A 149 -22.05 30.40 7.27
C ARG A 149 -21.57 30.57 8.71
N ASN A 150 -22.38 30.21 9.70
CA ASN A 150 -22.03 30.34 11.11
C ASN A 150 -21.16 29.19 11.61
N ASP A 151 -21.06 28.08 10.88
CA ASP A 151 -20.31 26.87 11.22
C ASP A 151 -20.38 26.52 12.73
N ARG A 152 -21.59 26.54 13.29
CA ARG A 152 -21.81 26.37 14.73
C ARG A 152 -21.29 25.03 15.26
N TYR A 153 -21.23 24.02 14.39
CA TYR A 153 -20.72 22.68 14.71
C TYR A 153 -19.23 22.52 14.42
N ALA A 154 -18.54 23.56 13.93
CA ALA A 154 -17.13 23.54 13.57
C ALA A 154 -16.76 22.41 12.59
N ASN A 155 -17.65 22.12 11.64
CA ASN A 155 -17.51 21.02 10.69
C ASN A 155 -16.37 21.23 9.70
N ARG A 156 -15.87 22.47 9.54
CA ARG A 156 -14.65 22.72 8.75
C ARG A 156 -13.41 22.08 9.35
N ASN A 157 -13.42 21.85 10.67
CA ASN A 157 -12.32 21.28 11.43
C ASN A 157 -10.94 21.90 11.12
N THR A 158 -10.91 23.22 10.92
CA THR A 158 -9.72 23.94 10.46
C THR A 158 -8.57 23.89 11.46
N VAL A 159 -8.85 23.85 12.76
CA VAL A 159 -7.79 23.71 13.79
C VAL A 159 -7.03 22.41 13.60
N PHE A 160 -7.72 21.30 13.36
CA PHE A 160 -7.07 20.01 13.18
C PHE A 160 -6.27 19.99 11.86
N PHE A 161 -6.90 20.33 10.73
CA PHE A 161 -6.26 20.20 9.42
C PHE A 161 -5.23 21.29 9.10
N ASP A 162 -5.47 22.54 9.49
CA ASP A 162 -4.64 23.68 9.10
C ASP A 162 -3.60 24.09 10.16
N ILE A 163 -3.80 23.70 11.42
CA ILE A 163 -2.86 24.02 12.50
C ILE A 163 -2.13 22.76 12.94
N ASN A 164 -2.85 21.76 13.46
CA ASN A 164 -2.21 20.59 14.08
C ASN A 164 -1.44 19.74 13.08
N LEU A 165 -2.06 19.32 11.97
CA LEU A 165 -1.39 18.48 10.98
C LEU A 165 -0.21 19.19 10.32
N ARG A 166 -0.33 20.50 10.05
CA ARG A 166 0.79 21.30 9.53
C ARG A 166 1.93 21.44 10.53
N GLY A 167 1.62 21.54 11.83
CA GLY A 167 2.62 21.54 12.88
C GLY A 167 3.41 20.23 12.95
N LEU A 168 2.71 19.09 12.82
CA LEU A 168 3.34 17.76 12.81
C LEU A 168 4.20 17.52 11.56
N ASP A 169 3.81 18.12 10.42
CA ASP A 169 4.57 18.08 9.18
C ASP A 169 5.99 18.66 9.33
N GLY A 170 6.16 19.65 10.22
CA GLY A 170 7.48 20.22 10.54
C GLY A 170 8.41 19.30 11.35
N ILE A 171 7.91 18.18 11.87
CA ILE A 171 8.68 17.23 12.70
C ILE A 171 8.87 15.90 11.99
N GLN A 172 7.78 15.19 11.68
CA GLN A 172 7.81 13.83 11.14
C GLN A 172 6.76 13.58 10.04
N GLY A 173 5.76 14.46 9.92
CA GLY A 173 4.63 14.27 9.01
C GLY A 173 3.29 14.27 9.74
N PRO A 174 2.18 14.52 9.02
CA PRO A 174 0.82 14.41 9.57
C PRO A 174 0.47 12.95 9.92
N VAL A 175 -0.57 12.74 10.71
CA VAL A 175 -1.14 11.40 10.95
C VAL A 175 -2.10 11.01 9.81
N TYR A 176 -2.23 9.71 9.56
CA TYR A 176 -3.25 9.18 8.64
C TYR A 176 -4.66 9.34 9.24
N VAL A 177 -5.58 9.89 8.45
CA VAL A 177 -6.93 10.27 8.91
C VAL A 177 -8.07 9.53 8.20
N GLY A 178 -7.77 8.43 7.49
CA GLY A 178 -8.79 7.49 6.99
C GLY A 178 -9.20 7.61 5.52
N THR A 179 -8.90 8.73 4.84
CA THR A 179 -9.20 9.00 3.42
C THR A 179 -8.25 10.07 2.87
N GLY A 180 -8.11 10.13 1.54
CA GLY A 180 -7.33 11.15 0.85
C GLY A 180 -5.82 11.01 1.08
N CYS A 181 -5.33 9.78 1.19
CA CYS A 181 -3.92 9.50 1.45
C CYS A 181 -3.32 8.67 0.32
N VAL A 182 -2.21 9.15 -0.24
CA VAL A 182 -1.42 8.41 -1.23
C VAL A 182 -0.31 7.69 -0.52
N PHE A 183 -0.38 6.37 -0.44
CA PHE A 183 0.61 5.51 0.21
C PHE A 183 1.67 5.02 -0.78
N ASN A 184 2.89 4.85 -0.28
CA ASN A 184 3.89 4.01 -0.90
C ASN A 184 3.60 2.54 -0.56
N ARG A 185 3.49 1.68 -1.58
CA ARG A 185 3.15 0.27 -1.43
C ARG A 185 4.15 -0.49 -0.57
N THR A 186 5.46 -0.22 -0.73
CA THR A 186 6.49 -0.93 0.03
C THR A 186 6.42 -0.58 1.52
N ALA A 187 6.07 0.67 1.84
CA ALA A 187 5.82 1.09 3.22
C ALA A 187 4.59 0.39 3.82
N LEU A 188 3.52 0.18 3.05
CA LEU A 188 2.35 -0.61 3.51
C LEU A 188 2.68 -2.09 3.75
N TYR A 189 3.66 -2.64 3.06
CA TYR A 189 4.18 -3.99 3.32
C TYR A 189 5.09 -4.06 4.55
N GLY A 190 5.46 -2.91 5.12
CA GLY A 190 6.37 -2.81 6.27
C GLY A 190 7.84 -2.94 5.91
N TYR A 191 8.24 -2.64 4.66
CA TYR A 191 9.66 -2.50 4.34
C TYR A 191 10.20 -1.21 4.95
N GLU A 192 11.39 -1.29 5.56
CA GLU A 192 12.08 -0.12 6.10
C GLU A 192 12.52 0.83 4.98
N PRO A 193 12.58 2.16 5.24
CA PRO A 193 13.08 3.10 4.27
C PRO A 193 14.55 2.79 3.91
N PRO A 194 14.97 2.98 2.64
CA PRO A 194 16.35 2.76 2.25
C PRO A 194 17.30 3.58 3.12
N ILE A 195 18.32 2.93 3.67
CA ILE A 195 19.31 3.59 4.51
C ILE A 195 20.01 4.65 3.66
N LYS A 196 19.92 5.93 4.05
CA LYS A 196 20.68 6.99 3.38
C LYS A 196 22.16 6.60 3.43
N PRO A 197 22.86 6.52 2.28
CA PRO A 197 24.30 6.28 2.31
C PRO A 197 24.89 7.37 3.17
N LYS A 198 25.52 6.99 4.29
CA LYS A 198 26.29 7.94 5.07
C LYS A 198 27.29 8.53 4.09
N HIS A 199 27.20 9.83 3.82
CA HIS A 199 28.31 10.54 3.23
C HIS A 199 29.50 10.30 4.15
N LYS A 200 30.33 9.30 3.84
CA LYS A 200 31.69 9.25 4.35
C LYS A 200 32.28 10.56 3.83
N LYS A 201 32.37 11.56 4.71
CA LYS A 201 33.28 12.68 4.47
C LYS A 201 34.62 12.02 4.24
N LEU A 202 35.02 11.91 2.98
CA LEU A 202 36.38 11.57 2.60
C LEU A 202 37.21 12.78 3.00
N GLY A 203 37.53 12.87 4.29
CA GLY A 203 38.44 13.85 4.84
C GLY A 203 39.83 13.50 4.35
N PHE A 204 40.13 13.94 3.14
CA PHE A 204 41.45 13.92 2.54
C PHE A 204 42.41 14.65 3.49
N LEU A 205 43.33 13.90 4.07
CA LEU A 205 44.51 14.43 4.76
C LEU A 205 45.44 15.06 3.72
N ASN A 206 45.73 16.35 3.90
CA ASN A 206 46.97 17.08 3.59
C ASN A 206 46.64 18.58 3.72
N SER A 207 47.46 19.48 4.22
CA SER A 207 48.85 19.52 4.67
C SER A 207 49.01 20.93 5.28
N CYS A 208 50.10 21.16 6.01
CA CYS A 208 50.60 22.47 6.46
C CYS A 208 50.06 22.98 7.81
N CYS A 209 50.67 22.49 8.90
CA CYS A 209 51.35 23.34 9.89
C CYS A 209 52.28 22.47 10.75
N GLY A 210 53.59 22.60 10.53
CA GLY A 210 54.62 21.94 11.31
C GLY A 210 54.72 22.46 12.74
N GLY A 211 55.19 21.61 13.65
CA GLY A 211 55.43 21.98 15.04
C GLY A 211 55.85 20.82 15.93
N SER A 212 57.05 20.30 15.70
CA SER A 212 57.71 19.33 16.59
C SER A 212 57.97 19.91 17.98
N ARG A 213 57.59 19.22 19.06
CA ARG A 213 58.35 19.18 20.33
C ARG A 213 57.89 18.03 21.25
N LYS A 214 58.83 17.13 21.56
CA LYS A 214 58.77 16.11 22.62
C LYS A 214 59.00 16.78 23.99
N LYS A 215 58.30 16.33 25.06
CA LYS A 215 58.84 15.46 26.15
C LYS A 215 57.92 15.40 27.39
N THR A 216 57.52 14.17 27.72
CA THR A 216 57.48 13.47 29.04
C THR A 216 56.92 14.14 30.30
N SER A 217 55.92 13.50 30.93
CA SER A 217 56.06 12.85 32.27
C SER A 217 54.82 11.99 32.62
N LYS A 218 55.04 10.97 33.44
CA LYS A 218 54.13 9.86 33.81
C LYS A 218 53.15 10.23 34.94
N SER A 219 51.96 9.63 34.96
CA SER A 219 51.42 8.95 36.15
C SER A 219 50.34 7.91 35.78
N GLN A 220 50.51 6.68 36.27
CA GLN A 220 49.56 5.56 36.20
C GLN A 220 48.41 5.76 37.22
N LYS A 221 47.18 5.31 36.90
CA LYS A 221 46.57 4.08 37.49
C LYS A 221 45.08 3.89 37.10
N THR A 222 44.82 2.67 36.61
CA THR A 222 43.66 1.77 36.85
C THR A 222 42.26 2.23 36.43
N SER A 223 41.71 1.78 35.31
CA SER A 223 41.02 0.49 35.08
C SER A 223 39.67 0.39 35.77
N ASP A 224 38.59 0.64 35.02
CA ASP A 224 37.37 -0.15 35.13
C ASP A 224 36.73 -0.36 33.75
N LYS A 225 36.65 -1.64 33.39
CA LYS A 225 35.89 -2.18 32.26
C LYS A 225 34.45 -2.39 32.72
N LYS A 226 33.49 -2.00 31.88
CA LYS A 226 32.13 -2.60 31.64
C LYS A 226 31.15 -1.46 31.32
N LYS A 227 30.18 -1.59 30.42
CA LYS A 227 29.82 -2.59 29.41
C LYS A 227 28.74 -1.86 28.59
N SER A 228 28.83 -1.91 27.27
CA SER A 228 27.79 -1.47 26.35
C SER A 228 26.44 -2.11 26.68
N SER A 229 25.38 -1.31 26.88
CA SER A 229 24.01 -1.79 26.81
C SER A 229 23.45 -1.51 25.41
N LYS A 230 23.69 -2.47 24.51
CA LYS A 230 22.84 -2.71 23.33
C LYS A 230 21.62 -3.47 23.85
N HIS A 231 20.42 -2.89 23.71
CA HIS A 231 19.18 -3.66 23.64
C HIS A 231 18.39 -3.13 22.44
N GLY A 232 18.65 -3.73 21.29
CA GLY A 232 17.75 -3.81 20.16
C GLY A 232 17.62 -5.30 19.86
N ASP A 233 16.39 -5.80 19.91
CA ASP A 233 15.95 -7.17 19.72
C ASP A 233 16.45 -7.75 18.37
N PRO A 234 17.02 -8.96 18.28
CA PRO A 234 17.57 -9.49 17.04
C PRO A 234 16.54 -10.27 16.19
N THR A 235 15.25 -10.02 16.36
CA THR A 235 14.17 -10.81 15.72
C THR A 235 13.73 -10.32 14.34
N VAL A 236 14.34 -9.26 13.79
CA VAL A 236 14.05 -8.79 12.42
C VAL A 236 15.31 -8.94 11.56
N PRO A 237 15.34 -9.83 10.55
CA PRO A 237 16.44 -9.90 9.61
C PRO A 237 16.46 -8.61 8.78
N VAL A 238 17.55 -7.85 8.92
CA VAL A 238 17.90 -6.73 8.04
C VAL A 238 18.28 -7.33 6.69
N PHE A 239 17.41 -7.26 5.69
CA PHE A 239 17.74 -7.62 4.32
C PHE A 239 18.50 -6.44 3.68
N ASN A 240 19.83 -6.50 3.68
CA ASN A 240 20.64 -5.72 2.75
C ASN A 240 20.69 -6.47 1.41
N LEU A 241 20.36 -5.77 0.33
CA LEU A 241 20.35 -6.29 -1.05
C LEU A 241 21.76 -6.61 -1.60
N GLU A 242 22.82 -6.30 -0.84
CA GLU A 242 24.21 -6.48 -1.23
C GLU A 242 24.76 -7.88 -0.91
N ASP A 243 24.05 -8.70 -0.12
CA ASP A 243 24.52 -10.05 0.26
C ASP A 243 24.19 -11.14 -0.80
N ILE A 244 23.70 -10.76 -1.99
CA ILE A 244 23.41 -11.69 -3.10
C ILE A 244 24.57 -11.76 -4.13
N GLU A 245 25.58 -10.88 -4.07
CA GLU A 245 26.63 -10.82 -5.10
C GLU A 245 28.01 -11.42 -4.75
N GLU A 246 28.29 -11.85 -3.51
CA GLU A 246 29.57 -12.50 -3.19
C GLU A 246 29.44 -14.03 -3.11
N GLY A 247 29.41 -14.65 -4.28
CA GLY A 247 29.63 -16.09 -4.42
C GLY A 247 31.11 -16.45 -4.24
N VAL A 248 31.45 -17.13 -3.14
CA VAL A 248 32.65 -17.98 -3.04
C VAL A 248 32.30 -19.29 -2.34
N GLU A 249 32.10 -20.32 -3.17
CA GLU A 249 32.30 -21.76 -2.96
C GLU A 249 32.16 -22.34 -1.54
N GLY A 250 31.02 -22.98 -1.25
CA GLY A 250 30.89 -23.90 -0.11
C GLY A 250 29.48 -24.47 0.14
N SER A 251 29.26 -25.72 -0.29
CA SER A 251 28.17 -26.65 0.10
C SER A 251 26.70 -26.25 -0.18
N GLY A 252 26.17 -26.71 -1.31
CA GLY A 252 24.77 -26.52 -1.75
C GLY A 252 23.67 -27.19 -0.90
N PHE A 253 23.93 -27.55 0.36
CA PHE A 253 22.90 -28.01 1.32
C PHE A 253 22.45 -26.88 2.27
N ASP A 254 23.33 -25.92 2.57
CA ASP A 254 22.99 -24.78 3.44
C ASP A 254 22.24 -23.68 2.66
N ASP A 255 22.53 -23.53 1.36
CA ASP A 255 21.84 -22.58 0.48
C ASP A 255 20.37 -22.95 0.27
N GLU A 256 20.06 -24.23 0.08
CA GLU A 256 18.67 -24.72 -0.06
C GLU A 256 17.89 -24.52 1.22
N LYS A 257 18.51 -24.76 2.38
CA LYS A 257 17.89 -24.52 3.69
C LYS A 257 17.67 -23.02 3.95
N SER A 258 18.61 -22.17 3.56
CA SER A 258 18.49 -20.71 3.65
C SER A 258 17.35 -20.18 2.77
N LEU A 259 17.26 -20.67 1.53
CA LEU A 259 16.23 -20.30 0.57
C LEU A 259 14.84 -20.79 0.98
N LEU A 260 14.76 -22.00 1.57
CA LEU A 260 13.53 -22.50 2.17
C LEU A 260 13.10 -21.66 3.39
N MET A 261 14.04 -21.29 4.26
CA MET A 261 13.75 -20.44 5.43
C MET A 261 13.31 -19.03 5.02
N SER A 262 13.91 -18.46 3.98
CA SER A 262 13.51 -17.15 3.45
C SER A 262 12.12 -17.23 2.80
N GLN A 263 11.81 -18.30 2.06
CA GLN A 263 10.49 -18.55 1.51
C GLN A 263 9.43 -18.73 2.60
N MET A 264 9.69 -19.54 3.64
CA MET A 264 8.75 -19.72 4.76
C MET A 264 8.49 -18.40 5.51
N THR A 265 9.50 -17.53 5.60
CA THR A 265 9.36 -16.20 6.22
C THR A 265 8.47 -15.29 5.37
N LEU A 266 8.65 -15.30 4.04
CA LEU A 266 7.82 -14.53 3.12
C LEU A 266 6.38 -15.05 3.07
N GLU A 267 6.17 -16.37 3.11
CA GLU A 267 4.83 -16.96 3.15
C GLU A 267 4.10 -16.63 4.45
N LYS A 268 4.83 -16.61 5.59
CA LYS A 268 4.26 -16.13 6.86
C LYS A 268 3.92 -14.64 6.79
N ARG A 269 4.75 -13.81 6.16
CA ARG A 269 4.49 -12.37 6.10
C ARG A 269 3.37 -12.00 5.13
N PHE A 270 3.40 -12.55 3.92
CA PHE A 270 2.57 -12.13 2.78
C PHE A 270 1.47 -13.13 2.41
N GLY A 271 1.54 -14.36 2.91
CA GLY A 271 0.62 -15.45 2.59
C GLY A 271 1.15 -16.40 1.52
N GLN A 272 0.33 -17.40 1.18
CA GLN A 272 0.73 -18.58 0.38
C GLN A 272 0.80 -18.32 -1.14
N SER A 273 0.37 -17.15 -1.62
CA SER A 273 0.37 -16.83 -3.04
C SER A 273 1.79 -16.51 -3.52
N ALA A 274 2.38 -17.43 -4.28
CA ALA A 274 3.70 -17.21 -4.90
C ALA A 274 3.71 -16.01 -5.86
N VAL A 275 2.61 -15.77 -6.58
CA VAL A 275 2.47 -14.63 -7.50
C VAL A 275 2.44 -13.32 -6.72
N PHE A 276 1.68 -13.27 -5.63
CA PHE A 276 1.65 -12.09 -4.77
C PHE A 276 3.01 -11.82 -4.13
N VAL A 277 3.65 -12.85 -3.54
CA VAL A 277 5.00 -12.74 -2.97
C VAL A 277 6.01 -12.26 -4.01
N ALA A 278 6.00 -12.82 -5.23
CA ALA A 278 6.87 -12.34 -6.30
C ALA A 278 6.59 -10.87 -6.66
N SER A 279 5.33 -10.45 -6.67
CA SER A 279 4.96 -9.05 -6.96
C SER A 279 5.48 -8.06 -5.91
N THR A 280 5.64 -8.48 -4.64
CA THR A 280 6.16 -7.59 -3.58
C THR A 280 7.66 -7.36 -3.68
N LEU A 281 8.39 -8.23 -4.40
CA LEU A 281 9.83 -8.12 -4.62
C LEU A 281 10.18 -7.23 -5.84
N MET A 282 9.19 -6.78 -6.60
CA MET A 282 9.39 -5.91 -7.76
C MET A 282 9.43 -4.44 -7.35
N GLU A 283 10.63 -3.84 -7.28
CA GLU A 283 10.80 -2.43 -6.84
C GLU A 283 10.01 -1.41 -7.67
N ASN A 284 10.00 -1.58 -9.00
CA ASN A 284 9.31 -0.66 -9.91
C ASN A 284 7.83 -1.00 -10.13
N GLY A 285 7.34 -2.06 -9.45
CA GLY A 285 5.99 -2.58 -9.66
C GLY A 285 5.77 -3.17 -11.05
N GLY A 286 4.51 -3.19 -11.47
CA GLY A 286 4.05 -3.85 -12.69
C GLY A 286 3.86 -5.37 -12.57
N VAL A 287 3.37 -5.97 -13.65
CA VAL A 287 3.13 -7.41 -13.76
C VAL A 287 4.10 -8.03 -14.78
N PRO A 288 4.58 -9.27 -14.55
CA PRO A 288 5.45 -9.95 -15.50
C PRO A 288 4.80 -10.08 -16.89
N HIS A 289 5.57 -9.87 -17.95
CA HIS A 289 5.06 -9.92 -19.34
C HIS A 289 4.54 -11.30 -19.76
N SER A 290 4.96 -12.36 -19.05
CA SER A 290 4.49 -13.73 -19.26
C SER A 290 3.16 -14.05 -18.57
N ALA A 291 2.65 -13.16 -17.72
CA ALA A 291 1.41 -13.41 -16.98
C ALA A 291 0.19 -13.19 -17.88
N THR A 292 -0.63 -14.22 -18.06
CA THR A 292 -1.89 -14.07 -18.80
C THR A 292 -3.00 -13.50 -17.90
N PRO A 293 -3.96 -12.74 -18.44
CA PRO A 293 -5.07 -12.18 -17.66
C PRO A 293 -5.86 -13.24 -16.88
N GLU A 294 -6.02 -14.45 -17.42
CA GLU A 294 -6.75 -15.54 -16.78
C GLU A 294 -6.03 -16.04 -15.52
N ILE A 295 -4.71 -16.18 -15.60
CA ILE A 295 -3.88 -16.58 -14.45
C ILE A 295 -3.96 -15.50 -13.37
N LEU A 296 -3.82 -14.22 -13.77
CA LEU A 296 -3.90 -13.10 -12.83
C LEU A 296 -5.28 -12.99 -12.17
N LEU A 297 -6.36 -13.23 -12.89
CA LEU A 297 -7.72 -13.21 -12.32
C LEU A 297 -7.96 -14.38 -11.37
N LYS A 298 -7.52 -15.59 -11.74
CA LYS A 298 -7.60 -16.76 -10.86
C LYS A 298 -6.85 -16.52 -9.55
N GLU A 299 -5.66 -15.94 -9.65
CA GLU A 299 -4.83 -15.62 -8.50
C GLU A 299 -5.42 -14.48 -7.67
N ALA A 300 -5.98 -13.45 -8.32
CA ALA A 300 -6.67 -12.37 -7.64
C ALA A 300 -7.87 -12.88 -6.82
N ILE A 301 -8.59 -13.89 -7.30
CA ILE A 301 -9.66 -14.56 -6.54
C ILE A 301 -9.08 -15.33 -5.34
N HIS A 302 -7.93 -15.99 -5.50
CA HIS A 302 -7.28 -16.71 -4.40
C HIS A 302 -6.88 -15.78 -3.24
N VAL A 303 -6.27 -14.62 -3.52
CA VAL A 303 -5.77 -13.68 -2.50
C VAL A 303 -6.88 -12.90 -1.76
N ILE A 304 -8.14 -12.98 -2.20
CA ILE A 304 -9.32 -12.43 -1.50
C ILE A 304 -10.15 -13.47 -0.76
N SER A 305 -9.69 -14.72 -0.71
CA SER A 305 -10.36 -15.78 0.02
C SER A 305 -10.41 -15.47 1.53
N CYS A 306 -11.44 -15.95 2.21
CA CYS A 306 -11.71 -15.57 3.59
C CYS A 306 -10.66 -16.05 4.59
N GLY A 307 -9.96 -17.15 4.29
CA GLY A 307 -8.89 -17.72 5.13
C GLY A 307 -7.47 -17.35 4.69
N TYR A 308 -7.31 -16.45 3.72
CA TYR A 308 -5.97 -16.08 3.23
C TYR A 308 -5.10 -15.48 4.34
N GLU A 309 -5.70 -14.75 5.28
CA GLU A 309 -4.99 -14.02 6.34
C GLU A 309 -4.68 -14.89 7.56
N ASP A 310 -5.29 -16.07 7.72
CA ASP A 310 -5.29 -16.88 8.96
C ASP A 310 -3.90 -17.33 9.44
N LYS A 311 -2.96 -17.48 8.51
CA LYS A 311 -1.58 -17.95 8.79
C LYS A 311 -0.52 -16.89 8.45
N SER A 312 -0.97 -15.66 8.24
CA SER A 312 -0.09 -14.57 7.82
C SER A 312 -0.09 -13.42 8.82
N ASP A 313 0.92 -12.55 8.72
CA ASP A 313 1.05 -11.39 9.61
C ASP A 313 0.16 -10.21 9.19
N TRP A 314 -0.72 -10.39 8.18
CA TRP A 314 -1.61 -9.35 7.67
C TRP A 314 -2.51 -8.71 8.75
N GLY A 315 -2.32 -7.41 8.96
CA GLY A 315 -3.14 -6.61 9.88
C GLY A 315 -2.81 -6.77 11.36
N ALA A 316 -1.85 -7.64 11.72
CA ALA A 316 -1.31 -7.77 13.06
C ALA A 316 -0.07 -6.88 13.26
N GLU A 317 0.76 -6.74 12.22
CA GLU A 317 2.02 -5.98 12.21
C GLU A 317 2.06 -4.94 11.08
#